data_AF-A0A932BVI6-F1
#
_entry.id   AF-A0A932BVI6-F1
#
_cell.length_a   1.000
_cell.length_b   1.000
_cell.length_c   1.000
_cell.angle_alpha   90.00
_cell.angle_beta   90.00
_cell.angle_gamma   90.00
#
_symmetry.space_group_name_H-M   'P 1'
#
loop_
_entity.id
_entity.type
_entity.pdbx_description
1 polymer ?
#
loop_
_entity_poly.entity_id
_entity_poly.type
_entity_poly.pdbx_seq_one_letter_code
_entity_poly.pdbx_strand_id
1 'polypeptide(L)'
;MRQIWRGVGKAGKARGQALPEFALTLPIFLLILLIAVDFGRAFSSWVAINNAARVAANYAASVPNAMFGPGSQYETTVQNESNLSGCVMTGVAQPTFSPDRNVGATATVKLTCQFKLLTPFIGGFLGDPVPLSAQSQFTVRGGTIAGVPVPPPQPCDATHFPIPNLVGLTVAAARAQWSASVFIGSFTPSTGVPNKIVTGQVPDVGACRLITQTMFVTHT
;
A
#
# COMPACT_ATOMS: atom_id res chain seq x y z
N MET A 1 -35.12 13.19 -96.54
CA MET A 1 -34.19 13.86 -95.59
C MET A 1 -34.70 13.60 -94.17
N ARG A 2 -34.03 12.75 -93.39
CA ARG A 2 -34.40 12.42 -92.01
C ARG A 2 -33.25 12.84 -91.11
N GLN A 3 -33.41 13.95 -90.38
CA GLN A 3 -32.38 14.46 -89.49
C GLN A 3 -32.32 13.63 -88.21
N ILE A 4 -31.12 13.11 -87.95
CA ILE A 4 -30.78 12.26 -86.82
C ILE A 4 -30.49 13.18 -85.63
N TRP A 5 -31.43 13.28 -84.69
CA TRP A 5 -31.20 13.96 -83.41
C TRP A 5 -30.25 13.12 -82.56
N ARG A 6 -29.03 13.62 -82.37
CA ARG A 6 -28.04 13.07 -81.45
C ARG A 6 -28.51 13.28 -80.01
N GLY A 7 -28.86 12.19 -79.33
CA GLY A 7 -29.09 12.20 -77.88
C GLY A 7 -27.83 12.64 -77.14
N VAL A 8 -27.92 13.77 -76.46
CA VAL A 8 -26.93 14.24 -75.49
C VAL A 8 -26.88 13.23 -74.36
N GLY A 9 -25.75 12.54 -74.20
CA GLY A 9 -25.52 11.65 -73.07
C GLY A 9 -25.61 12.42 -71.77
N LYS A 10 -26.61 12.09 -70.93
CA LYS A 10 -26.64 12.54 -69.54
C LYS A 10 -25.42 11.95 -68.84
N ALA A 11 -24.38 12.75 -68.64
CA ALA A 11 -23.29 12.43 -67.72
C ALA A 11 -23.91 12.20 -66.33
N GLY A 12 -24.05 10.93 -65.96
CA GLY A 12 -24.59 10.52 -64.68
C GLY A 12 -23.79 11.17 -63.57
N LYS A 13 -24.46 11.99 -62.76
CA LYS A 13 -23.88 12.67 -61.61
C LYS A 13 -23.57 11.60 -60.57
N ALA A 14 -22.37 11.00 -60.63
CA ALA A 14 -21.82 10.20 -59.54
C ALA A 14 -21.52 11.15 -58.37
N ARG A 15 -22.59 11.57 -57.68
CA ARG A 15 -22.53 12.42 -56.49
C ARG A 15 -21.86 11.61 -55.39
N GLY A 16 -20.96 12.23 -54.62
CA GLY A 16 -20.17 11.62 -53.56
C GLY A 16 -21.02 11.02 -52.42
N GLN A 17 -21.68 9.89 -52.69
CA GLN A 17 -22.52 9.13 -51.77
C GLN A 17 -21.70 8.45 -50.66
N ALA A 18 -20.41 8.19 -50.92
CA ALA A 18 -19.50 7.63 -49.91
C ALA A 18 -19.27 8.59 -48.72
N LEU A 19 -19.37 9.91 -48.93
CA LEU A 19 -19.14 10.91 -47.88
C LEU A 19 -20.21 10.85 -46.76
N PRO A 20 -21.53 10.86 -47.05
CA PRO A 20 -22.55 10.70 -46.01
C PRO A 20 -22.57 9.30 -45.39
N GLU A 21 -22.26 8.25 -46.13
CA GLU A 21 -22.18 6.89 -45.57
C GLU A 21 -21.04 6.77 -44.54
N PHE A 22 -19.87 7.33 -44.86
CA PHE A 22 -18.76 7.40 -43.91
C PHE A 22 -19.10 8.27 -42.69
N ALA A 23 -19.76 9.42 -42.91
CA ALA A 23 -20.17 10.31 -41.82
C ALA A 23 -21.15 9.65 -40.83
N LEU A 24 -21.95 8.67 -41.26
CA LEU A 24 -22.86 7.92 -40.39
C LEU A 24 -22.18 6.78 -39.63
N THR A 25 -21.16 6.14 -40.21
CA THR A 25 -20.41 5.05 -39.54
C THR A 25 -19.37 5.56 -38.54
N LEU A 26 -18.76 6.71 -38.82
CA LEU A 26 -17.76 7.35 -37.97
C LEU A 26 -18.19 7.53 -36.50
N PRO A 27 -19.39 8.06 -36.15
CA PRO A 27 -19.79 8.23 -34.76
C PRO A 27 -19.94 6.90 -34.01
N ILE A 28 -20.41 5.85 -34.67
CA ILE A 28 -20.53 4.51 -34.06
C ILE A 28 -19.14 3.94 -33.80
N PHE A 29 -18.23 4.07 -34.76
CA PHE A 29 -16.85 3.62 -34.60
C PHE A 29 -16.13 4.37 -33.46
N LEU A 30 -16.29 5.69 -33.37
CA LEU A 30 -15.75 6.49 -32.27
C LEU A 30 -16.33 6.08 -30.91
N LEU A 31 -17.63 5.79 -30.84
CA LEU A 31 -18.27 5.33 -29.60
C LEU A 31 -17.66 4.00 -29.11
N ILE A 32 -17.44 3.04 -30.03
CA ILE A 32 -16.80 1.76 -29.69
C ILE A 32 -15.36 1.98 -29.18
N LEU A 33 -14.60 2.86 -29.83
CA LEU A 33 -13.24 3.19 -29.39
C LEU A 33 -13.22 3.84 -28.00
N LEU A 34 -14.15 4.77 -27.73
CA LEU A 34 -14.28 5.43 -26.44
C LEU A 34 -14.63 4.44 -25.32
N ILE A 35 -15.54 3.50 -25.58
CA ILE A 35 -15.86 2.41 -24.65
C ILE A 35 -14.61 1.55 -24.39
N ALA A 36 -13.88 1.18 -25.45
CA ALA A 36 -12.67 0.37 -25.32
C ALA A 36 -11.57 1.06 -24.51
N VAL A 37 -11.40 2.38 -24.67
CA VAL A 37 -10.43 3.18 -23.90
C VAL A 37 -10.80 3.22 -22.42
N ASP A 38 -12.06 3.48 -22.08
CA ASP A 38 -12.50 3.51 -20.67
C ASP A 38 -12.40 2.12 -20.03
N PHE A 39 -12.78 1.05 -20.76
CA PHE A 39 -12.61 -0.32 -20.30
C PHE A 39 -11.13 -0.67 -20.04
N GLY A 40 -10.24 -0.34 -20.98
CA GLY A 40 -8.81 -0.61 -20.83
C GLY A 40 -8.21 0.09 -19.61
N ARG A 41 -8.59 1.36 -19.39
CA ARG A 41 -8.16 2.12 -18.22
C ARG A 41 -8.71 1.52 -16.92
N ALA A 42 -10.00 1.21 -16.87
CA ALA A 42 -10.63 0.61 -15.70
C ALA A 42 -10.01 -0.75 -15.34
N PHE A 43 -9.74 -1.58 -16.36
CA PHE A 43 -9.06 -2.86 -16.17
C PHE A 43 -7.63 -2.68 -15.65
N SER A 44 -6.87 -1.75 -16.21
CA SER A 44 -5.53 -1.40 -15.71
C SER A 44 -5.57 -0.95 -14.25
N SER A 45 -6.52 -0.09 -13.89
CA SER A 45 -6.74 0.34 -12.50
C SER A 45 -7.05 -0.84 -11.58
N TRP A 46 -7.92 -1.75 -12.02
CA TRP A 46 -8.29 -2.94 -11.25
C TRP A 46 -7.08 -3.86 -11.00
N VAL A 47 -6.22 -4.08 -12.00
CA VAL A 47 -4.98 -4.86 -11.84
C VAL A 47 -4.04 -4.21 -10.82
N ALA A 48 -3.86 -2.88 -10.89
CA ALA A 48 -3.00 -2.16 -9.96
C ALA A 48 -3.49 -2.27 -8.50
N ILE A 49 -4.80 -2.15 -8.25
CA ILE A 49 -5.36 -2.29 -6.90
C ILE A 49 -5.25 -3.74 -6.40
N ASN A 50 -5.38 -4.74 -7.30
CA ASN A 50 -5.14 -6.14 -6.93
C ASN A 50 -3.69 -6.36 -6.50
N ASN A 51 -2.72 -5.78 -7.22
CA ASN A 51 -1.33 -5.85 -6.81
C ASN A 51 -1.11 -5.18 -5.45
N ALA A 52 -1.63 -3.96 -5.27
CA ALA A 52 -1.56 -3.24 -4.01
C ALA A 52 -2.17 -4.04 -2.85
N ALA A 53 -3.32 -4.67 -3.05
CA ALA A 53 -3.96 -5.50 -2.01
C ALA A 53 -3.09 -6.71 -1.64
N ARG A 54 -2.43 -7.35 -2.62
CA ARG A 54 -1.51 -8.46 -2.37
C ARG A 54 -0.27 -8.04 -1.60
N VAL A 55 0.35 -6.92 -1.98
CA VAL A 55 1.51 -6.36 -1.27
C VAL A 55 1.13 -5.97 0.16
N ALA A 56 -0.02 -5.31 0.34
CA ALA A 56 -0.55 -4.91 1.64
C ALA A 56 -0.81 -6.12 2.55
N ALA A 57 -1.49 -7.15 2.05
CA ALA A 57 -1.78 -8.37 2.81
C ALA A 57 -0.51 -9.16 3.15
N ASN A 58 0.46 -9.22 2.23
CA ASN A 58 1.76 -9.84 2.48
C ASN A 58 2.54 -9.10 3.58
N TYR A 59 2.56 -7.76 3.53
CA TYR A 59 3.18 -6.95 4.59
C TYR A 59 2.50 -7.16 5.94
N ALA A 60 1.16 -7.16 5.97
CA ALA A 60 0.40 -7.43 7.19
C ALA A 60 0.67 -8.83 7.76
N ALA A 61 0.87 -9.82 6.90
CA ALA A 61 1.21 -11.19 7.31
C ALA A 61 2.66 -11.37 7.78
N SER A 62 3.61 -10.56 7.28
CA SER A 62 5.02 -10.66 7.67
C SER A 62 5.30 -9.96 9.00
N VAL A 63 4.65 -8.82 9.27
CA VAL A 63 4.80 -8.03 10.49
C VAL A 63 3.43 -7.72 11.11
N PRO A 64 2.72 -8.73 11.65
CA PRO A 64 1.35 -8.55 12.13
C PRO A 64 1.21 -7.58 13.30
N ASN A 65 2.30 -7.28 14.03
CA ASN A 65 2.34 -6.34 15.14
C ASN A 65 2.84 -4.93 14.76
N ALA A 66 2.99 -4.65 13.46
CA ALA A 66 3.36 -3.31 12.98
C ALA A 66 2.23 -2.29 13.19
N MET A 67 2.59 -1.01 13.09
CA MET A 67 1.64 0.08 12.93
C MET A 67 1.11 0.09 11.49
N PHE A 68 -0.21 0.20 11.32
CA PHE A 68 -0.88 0.21 10.01
C PHE A 68 -1.59 1.54 9.69
N GLY A 69 -1.53 2.51 10.61
CA GLY A 69 -2.18 3.82 10.48
C GLY A 69 -1.35 4.87 9.70
N PRO A 70 -1.80 6.14 9.72
CA PRO A 70 -1.11 7.23 9.05
C PRO A 70 0.35 7.38 9.47
N GLY A 71 1.25 7.59 8.52
CA GLY A 71 2.69 7.70 8.75
C GLY A 71 3.42 6.36 8.95
N SER A 72 2.73 5.23 8.74
CA SER A 72 3.36 3.90 8.80
C SER A 72 3.99 3.49 7.47
N GLN A 73 4.98 2.59 7.55
CA GLN A 73 5.56 1.95 6.37
C GLN A 73 4.52 1.18 5.54
N TYR A 74 3.45 0.69 6.19
CA TYR A 74 2.32 0.08 5.51
C TYR A 74 1.61 1.08 4.60
N GLU A 75 1.25 2.25 5.12
CA GLU A 75 0.60 3.30 4.33
C GLU A 75 1.46 3.71 3.13
N THR A 76 2.76 3.97 3.33
CA THR A 76 3.65 4.33 2.23
C THR A 76 3.72 3.23 1.17
N THR A 77 3.75 1.96 1.58
CA THR A 77 3.77 0.83 0.65
C THR A 77 2.48 0.75 -0.16
N VAL A 78 1.32 0.84 0.51
CA VAL A 78 0.01 0.82 -0.16
C VAL A 78 -0.14 2.00 -1.10
N GLN A 79 0.26 3.20 -0.68
CA GLN A 79 0.21 4.40 -1.50
C GLN A 79 1.08 4.26 -2.75
N ASN A 80 2.34 3.80 -2.62
CA ASN A 80 3.24 3.61 -3.74
C ASN A 80 2.70 2.63 -4.79
N GLU A 81 2.10 1.52 -4.35
CA GLU A 81 1.46 0.55 -5.25
C GLU A 81 0.19 1.10 -5.90
N SER A 82 -0.61 1.87 -5.14
CA SER A 82 -1.86 2.44 -5.62
C SER A 82 -1.68 3.67 -6.53
N ASN A 83 -0.55 4.38 -6.46
CA ASN A 83 -0.29 5.56 -7.27
C ASN A 83 -0.33 5.27 -8.78
N LEU A 84 -0.03 4.02 -9.18
CA LEU A 84 -0.07 3.57 -10.57
C LEU A 84 -1.48 3.19 -11.05
N SER A 85 -2.47 3.16 -10.16
CA SER A 85 -3.84 2.72 -10.48
C SER A 85 -4.65 3.76 -11.24
N GLY A 86 -4.29 5.04 -11.22
CA GLY A 86 -5.06 6.09 -11.89
C GLY A 86 -6.47 6.30 -11.31
N CYS A 87 -6.71 5.84 -10.08
CA CYS A 87 -7.95 6.05 -9.33
C CYS A 87 -7.66 6.54 -7.90
N VAL A 88 -8.65 7.17 -7.25
CA VAL A 88 -8.47 7.80 -5.94
C VAL A 88 -8.84 6.83 -4.83
N MET A 89 -7.90 6.49 -3.94
CA MET A 89 -8.16 5.62 -2.79
C MET A 89 -9.05 6.32 -1.76
N THR A 90 -10.06 5.62 -1.23
CA THR A 90 -10.90 6.11 -0.12
C THR A 90 -10.22 5.82 1.23
N GLY A 91 -9.00 6.32 1.40
CA GLY A 91 -8.13 6.03 2.55
C GLY A 91 -7.41 4.68 2.47
N VAL A 92 -6.44 4.47 3.36
CA VAL A 92 -5.70 3.22 3.46
C VAL A 92 -6.45 2.25 4.38
N ALA A 93 -7.02 1.20 3.78
CA ALA A 93 -7.74 0.19 4.54
C ALA A 93 -6.80 -0.55 5.50
N GLN A 94 -7.22 -0.64 6.76
CA GLN A 94 -6.48 -1.39 7.77
C GLN A 94 -6.63 -2.90 7.53
N PRO A 95 -5.57 -3.69 7.73
CA PRO A 95 -5.67 -5.14 7.69
C PRO A 95 -6.54 -5.65 8.83
N THR A 96 -7.38 -6.64 8.53
CA THR A 96 -8.10 -7.42 9.53
C THR A 96 -7.42 -8.76 9.73
N PHE A 97 -7.40 -9.24 10.97
CA PHE A 97 -6.76 -10.49 11.33
C PHE A 97 -7.78 -11.43 11.96
N SER A 98 -7.73 -12.71 11.60
CA SER A 98 -8.62 -13.74 12.16
C SER A 98 -7.87 -15.07 12.32
N PRO A 99 -7.96 -15.75 13.47
CA PRO A 99 -8.67 -15.34 14.69
C PRO A 99 -7.93 -14.27 15.51
N ASP A 100 -6.62 -14.16 15.33
CA ASP A 100 -5.72 -13.28 16.06
C ASP A 100 -4.54 -12.84 15.15
N ARG A 101 -3.46 -12.32 15.73
CA ARG A 101 -2.25 -11.87 15.03
C ARG A 101 -1.11 -12.92 15.08
N ASN A 102 -1.40 -14.14 15.51
CA ASN A 102 -0.37 -15.16 15.69
C ASN A 102 -0.07 -15.90 14.39
N VAL A 103 1.04 -16.64 14.39
CA VAL A 103 1.44 -17.46 13.25
C VAL A 103 0.32 -18.45 12.90
N GLY A 104 -0.04 -18.51 11.62
CA GLY A 104 -1.14 -19.33 11.12
C GLY A 104 -2.50 -18.62 11.06
N ALA A 105 -2.66 -17.45 11.69
CA ALA A 105 -3.82 -16.60 11.48
C ALA A 105 -3.86 -16.03 10.05
N THR A 106 -5.01 -15.51 9.62
CA THR A 106 -5.20 -14.93 8.29
C THR A 106 -5.25 -13.41 8.37
N ALA A 107 -4.32 -12.74 7.69
CA ALA A 107 -4.32 -11.30 7.46
C ALA A 107 -5.07 -10.99 6.16
N THR A 108 -6.09 -10.14 6.24
CA THR A 108 -6.98 -9.77 5.13
C THR A 108 -6.92 -8.27 4.89
N VAL A 109 -6.71 -7.86 3.63
CA VAL A 109 -6.76 -6.45 3.23
C VAL A 109 -7.77 -6.28 2.10
N LYS A 110 -8.66 -5.30 2.24
CA LYS A 110 -9.63 -4.90 1.22
C LYS A 110 -9.39 -3.44 0.84
N LEU A 111 -8.98 -3.18 -0.39
CA LEU A 111 -8.77 -1.84 -0.92
C LEU A 111 -9.96 -1.42 -1.79
N THR A 112 -10.34 -0.15 -1.71
CA THR A 112 -11.41 0.44 -2.52
C THR A 112 -10.95 1.78 -3.10
N CYS A 113 -11.08 1.96 -4.41
CA CYS A 113 -10.78 3.22 -5.09
C CYS A 113 -11.96 3.72 -5.91
N GLN A 114 -11.96 5.01 -6.19
CA GLN A 114 -12.93 5.70 -7.05
C GLN A 114 -12.30 5.94 -8.43
N PHE A 115 -12.78 5.21 -9.43
CA PHE A 115 -12.33 5.35 -10.81
C PHE A 115 -13.21 6.35 -11.56
N LYS A 116 -12.58 7.31 -12.23
CA LYS A 116 -13.27 8.33 -13.03
C LYS A 116 -13.25 7.96 -14.51
N LEU A 117 -14.45 7.85 -15.10
CA LEU A 117 -14.62 7.59 -16.52
C LEU A 117 -14.20 8.81 -17.35
N LEU A 118 -13.59 8.58 -18.53
CA LEU A 118 -13.28 9.66 -19.45
C LEU A 118 -14.54 10.15 -20.17
N THR A 119 -15.47 9.24 -20.43
CA THR A 119 -16.66 9.51 -21.24
C THR A 119 -17.88 9.78 -20.35
N PRO A 120 -18.36 11.04 -20.26
CA PRO A 120 -19.47 11.39 -19.36
C PRO A 120 -20.78 10.70 -19.75
N PHE A 121 -20.98 10.34 -21.02
CA PHE A 121 -22.15 9.57 -21.48
C PHE A 121 -22.22 8.18 -20.85
N ILE A 122 -21.07 7.49 -20.71
CA ILE A 122 -21.01 6.18 -20.04
C ILE A 122 -21.17 6.38 -18.53
N GLY A 123 -20.58 7.44 -17.96
CA GLY A 123 -20.75 7.80 -16.56
C GLY A 123 -22.20 8.07 -16.17
N GLY A 124 -23.01 8.65 -17.07
CA GLY A 124 -24.44 8.84 -16.86
C GLY A 124 -25.25 7.54 -16.72
N PHE A 125 -24.73 6.41 -17.23
CA PHE A 125 -25.38 5.11 -17.13
C PHE A 125 -24.82 4.23 -16.00
N LEU A 126 -23.50 4.24 -15.80
CA LEU A 126 -22.80 3.40 -14.81
C LEU A 126 -22.59 4.09 -13.46
N GLY A 127 -22.75 5.41 -13.39
CA GLY A 127 -22.29 6.26 -12.28
C GLY A 127 -20.84 6.73 -12.49
N ASP A 128 -20.54 7.95 -12.07
CA ASP A 128 -19.17 8.50 -12.06
C ASP A 128 -18.96 9.27 -10.74
N PRO A 129 -18.04 8.85 -9.85
CA PRO A 129 -17.05 7.78 -10.03
C PRO A 129 -17.60 6.36 -9.83
N VAL A 130 -16.94 5.38 -10.45
CA VAL A 130 -17.21 3.94 -10.29
C VAL A 130 -16.30 3.36 -9.20
N PRO A 131 -16.85 2.73 -8.15
CA PRO A 131 -16.04 2.11 -7.12
C PRO A 131 -15.40 0.80 -7.60
N LEU A 132 -14.07 0.73 -7.59
CA LEU A 132 -13.31 -0.51 -7.80
C LEU A 132 -12.83 -1.03 -6.45
N SER A 133 -12.92 -2.34 -6.23
CA SER A 133 -12.39 -2.96 -5.02
C SER A 133 -11.62 -4.24 -5.32
N ALA A 134 -10.60 -4.50 -4.50
CA ALA A 134 -9.84 -5.75 -4.52
C ALA A 134 -9.55 -6.20 -3.08
N GLN A 135 -9.44 -7.51 -2.91
CA GLN A 135 -9.16 -8.12 -1.61
C GLN A 135 -8.10 -9.20 -1.77
N SER A 136 -7.18 -9.26 -0.81
CA SER A 136 -6.18 -10.31 -0.72
C SER A 136 -6.04 -10.80 0.71
N GLN A 137 -5.65 -12.06 0.86
CA GLN A 137 -5.45 -12.71 2.16
C GLN A 137 -4.13 -13.47 2.16
N PHE A 138 -3.38 -13.36 3.27
CA PHE A 138 -2.12 -14.06 3.49
C PHE A 138 -2.11 -14.64 4.92
N THR A 139 -1.53 -15.82 5.08
CA THR A 139 -1.32 -16.42 6.41
C THR A 139 -0.19 -15.68 7.12
N VAL A 140 -0.38 -15.31 8.38
CA VAL A 140 0.62 -14.67 9.24
C VAL A 140 1.80 -15.62 9.46
N ARG A 141 3.01 -15.11 9.20
CA ARG A 141 4.28 -15.86 9.27
C ARG A 141 5.24 -15.34 10.33
N GLY A 142 5.09 -14.08 10.74
CA GLY A 142 5.88 -13.48 11.82
C GLY A 142 5.13 -13.53 13.14
N GLY A 143 5.84 -13.79 14.25
CA GLY A 143 5.26 -13.80 15.59
C GLY A 143 5.66 -15.03 16.41
N THR A 144 5.00 -15.22 17.54
CA THR A 144 5.16 -16.40 18.39
C THR A 144 4.17 -17.49 17.99
N ILE A 145 4.60 -18.75 18.10
CA ILE A 145 3.72 -19.92 17.94
C ILE A 145 3.27 -20.33 19.34
N ALA A 146 1.96 -20.37 19.59
CA ALA A 146 1.43 -20.83 20.87
C ALA A 146 1.86 -22.29 21.15
N GLY A 147 2.41 -22.53 22.34
CA GLY A 147 2.85 -23.86 22.77
C GLY A 147 4.25 -24.28 22.32
N VAL A 148 4.96 -23.47 21.52
CA VAL A 148 6.38 -23.69 21.23
C VAL A 148 7.21 -22.86 22.21
N PRO A 149 8.05 -23.48 23.06
CA PRO A 149 8.98 -22.76 23.90
C PRO A 149 9.87 -21.87 23.03
N VAL A 150 9.92 -20.58 23.33
CA VAL A 150 10.89 -19.69 22.70
C VAL A 150 12.28 -20.25 23.02
N PRO A 151 13.15 -20.47 22.03
CA PRO A 151 14.51 -20.88 22.31
C PRO A 151 15.10 -19.93 23.35
N PRO A 152 15.88 -20.42 24.33
CA PRO A 152 16.59 -19.54 25.23
C PRO A 152 17.36 -18.50 24.38
N PRO A 153 17.41 -17.23 24.82
CA PRO A 153 18.12 -16.19 24.08
C PRO A 153 19.49 -16.72 23.68
N GLN A 154 19.75 -16.78 22.37
CA GLN A 154 21.05 -17.24 21.90
C GLN A 154 22.09 -16.31 22.53
N PRO A 155 23.15 -16.84 23.18
CA PRO A 155 24.17 -15.99 23.78
C PRO A 155 24.70 -15.03 22.71
N CYS A 156 24.88 -13.77 23.08
CA CYS A 156 25.42 -12.80 22.16
C CYS A 156 26.77 -13.27 21.62
N ASP A 157 27.05 -12.97 20.35
CA ASP A 157 28.37 -13.21 19.75
C ASP A 157 29.46 -12.44 20.50
N ALA A 158 30.73 -12.84 20.36
CA ALA A 158 31.88 -12.24 21.02
C ALA A 158 32.01 -10.72 20.83
N THR A 159 31.37 -10.16 19.81
CA THR A 159 31.37 -8.73 19.48
C THR A 159 30.16 -7.95 20.02
N HIS A 160 29.13 -8.64 20.51
CA HIS A 160 27.87 -8.04 20.95
C HIS A 160 27.58 -8.36 22.41
N PHE A 161 26.95 -7.43 23.11
CA PHE A 161 26.56 -7.59 24.51
C PHE A 161 25.06 -7.37 24.66
N PRO A 162 24.40 -8.06 25.62
CA PRO A 162 22.97 -7.90 25.84
C PRO A 162 22.68 -6.56 26.52
N ILE A 163 21.69 -5.83 26.00
CA ILE A 163 21.26 -4.56 26.58
C ILE A 163 20.63 -4.79 27.98
N PRO A 164 21.08 -4.07 29.03
CA PRO A 164 20.50 -4.21 30.37
C PRO A 164 19.05 -3.71 30.42
N ASN A 165 18.28 -4.25 31.36
CA ASN A 165 16.93 -3.74 31.65
C ASN A 165 17.02 -2.46 32.48
N LEU A 166 16.53 -1.36 31.91
CA LEU A 166 16.45 -0.04 32.53
C LEU A 166 15.00 0.38 32.80
N VAL A 167 14.01 -0.37 32.31
CA VAL A 167 12.58 -0.08 32.52
C VAL A 167 12.22 -0.27 33.99
N GLY A 168 11.48 0.69 34.56
CA GLY A 168 11.11 0.71 35.98
C GLY A 168 12.13 1.38 36.90
N LEU A 169 13.32 1.73 36.41
CA LEU A 169 14.28 2.56 37.14
C LEU A 169 13.95 4.04 36.99
N THR A 170 14.45 4.86 37.92
CA THR A 170 14.52 6.30 37.68
C THR A 170 15.52 6.59 36.56
N VAL A 171 15.33 7.66 35.78
CA VAL A 171 16.28 8.01 34.69
C VAL A 171 17.70 8.20 35.23
N ALA A 172 17.87 8.70 36.46
CA ALA A 172 19.19 8.78 37.10
C ALA A 172 19.81 7.41 37.37
N ALA A 173 19.03 6.46 37.93
CA ALA A 173 19.49 5.10 38.17
C ALA A 173 19.75 4.34 36.86
N ALA A 174 18.89 4.52 35.85
CA ALA A 174 19.07 3.97 34.51
C ALA A 174 20.36 4.46 33.86
N ARG A 175 20.68 5.75 33.99
CA ARG A 175 21.94 6.33 33.48
C ARG A 175 23.15 5.75 34.20
N ALA A 176 23.10 5.64 35.53
CA ALA A 176 24.17 5.05 36.31
C ALA A 176 24.42 3.59 35.92
N GLN A 177 23.34 2.81 35.76
CA GLN A 177 23.41 1.42 35.32
C GLN A 177 23.94 1.28 33.89
N TRP A 178 23.57 2.19 32.99
CA TRP A 178 24.12 2.24 31.64
C TRP A 178 25.64 2.51 31.65
N SER A 179 26.09 3.51 32.41
CA SER A 179 27.52 3.81 32.54
C SER A 179 28.33 2.74 33.28
N ALA A 180 27.67 1.93 34.12
CA ALA A 180 28.30 0.81 34.82
C ALA A 180 28.36 -0.48 33.98
N SER A 181 27.77 -0.47 32.78
CA SER A 181 27.77 -1.59 31.85
C SER A 181 28.99 -1.55 30.91
N VAL A 182 29.10 -2.54 30.03
CA VAL A 182 30.16 -2.61 29.00
C VAL A 182 29.98 -1.57 27.87
N PHE A 183 28.82 -0.91 27.81
CA PHE A 183 28.51 0.02 26.74
C PHE A 183 29.18 1.38 26.95
N ILE A 184 29.73 1.92 25.87
CA ILE A 184 30.41 3.22 25.81
C ILE A 184 29.63 4.27 25.01
N GLY A 185 28.50 3.89 24.43
CA GLY A 185 27.65 4.82 23.69
C GLY A 185 26.84 5.75 24.62
N SER A 186 26.29 6.80 24.01
CA SER A 186 25.58 7.87 24.74
C SER A 186 24.26 7.40 25.37
N PHE A 187 23.78 8.13 26.38
CA PHE A 187 22.50 7.90 27.05
C PHE A 187 21.62 9.15 26.93
N THR A 188 20.40 8.98 26.43
CA THR A 188 19.44 10.06 26.22
C THR A 188 18.15 9.77 27.01
N PRO A 189 17.63 10.72 27.81
CA PRO A 189 18.04 12.13 27.91
C PRO A 189 19.32 12.32 28.74
N SER A 190 20.18 13.25 28.32
CA SER A 190 21.46 13.54 28.99
C SER A 190 21.28 14.36 30.28
N THR A 191 20.26 15.23 30.34
CA THR A 191 19.90 16.05 31.50
C THR A 191 18.38 16.23 31.62
N GLY A 192 17.90 16.79 32.75
CA GLY A 192 16.54 17.37 32.85
C GLY A 192 15.43 16.51 33.47
N VAL A 193 15.61 15.21 33.70
CA VAL A 193 14.52 14.32 34.21
C VAL A 193 14.95 13.21 35.19
N PRO A 194 15.83 13.45 36.17
CA PRO A 194 16.47 12.40 36.98
C PRO A 194 15.49 11.52 37.79
N ASN A 195 14.36 12.08 38.23
CA ASN A 195 13.40 11.41 39.12
C ASN A 195 12.24 10.73 38.37
N LYS A 196 12.19 10.85 37.04
CA LYS A 196 11.12 10.21 36.24
C LYS A 196 11.41 8.72 36.08
N ILE A 197 10.35 7.92 36.02
CA ILE A 197 10.47 6.47 35.81
C ILE A 197 10.57 6.18 34.32
N VAL A 198 11.53 5.33 33.95
CA VAL A 198 11.68 4.84 32.58
C VAL A 198 10.52 3.89 32.26
N THR A 199 9.72 4.26 31.27
CA THR A 199 8.58 3.47 30.77
C THR A 199 8.88 2.71 29.49
N GLY A 200 9.95 3.06 28.80
CA GLY A 200 10.44 2.34 27.63
C GLY A 200 11.91 2.63 27.38
N GLN A 201 12.57 1.73 26.67
CA GLN A 201 13.96 1.87 26.27
C GLN A 201 14.15 1.41 24.83
N VAL A 202 15.08 2.02 24.13
CA VAL A 202 15.53 1.61 22.81
C VAL A 202 17.06 1.62 22.81
N PRO A 203 17.72 0.49 22.46
CA PRO A 203 17.14 -0.80 22.03
C PRO A 203 16.47 -1.60 23.14
N ASP A 204 15.68 -2.60 22.73
CA ASP A 204 14.93 -3.49 23.63
C ASP A 204 15.83 -4.26 24.60
N VAL A 205 15.26 -4.61 25.76
CA VAL A 205 15.94 -5.37 26.80
C VAL A 205 16.46 -6.70 26.24
N GLY A 206 17.72 -7.04 26.53
CA GLY A 206 18.33 -8.29 26.08
C GLY A 206 18.73 -8.33 24.61
N ALA A 207 18.45 -7.27 23.83
CA ALA A 207 18.92 -7.18 22.46
C ALA A 207 20.45 -7.17 22.42
N CYS A 208 21.07 -8.00 21.56
CA CYS A 208 22.52 -7.99 21.38
C CYS A 208 22.93 -6.77 20.54
N ARG A 209 23.84 -5.94 21.08
CA ARG A 209 24.33 -4.71 20.44
C ARG A 209 25.83 -4.53 20.63
N LEU A 210 26.45 -3.77 19.74
CA LEU A 210 27.85 -3.36 19.85
C LEU A 210 28.03 -2.41 21.05
N ILE A 211 29.23 -2.36 21.62
CA ILE A 211 29.55 -1.48 22.76
C ILE A 211 29.32 0.02 22.46
N THR A 212 29.33 0.42 21.19
CA THR A 212 29.12 1.81 20.73
C THR A 212 27.65 2.21 20.65
N GLN A 213 26.72 1.31 20.99
CA GLN A 213 25.28 1.56 20.94
C GLN A 213 24.86 2.75 21.81
N THR A 214 24.03 3.64 21.28
CA THR A 214 23.37 4.70 22.07
C THR A 214 22.06 4.19 22.67
N MET A 215 21.77 4.58 23.92
CA MET A 215 20.49 4.35 24.58
C MET A 215 19.57 5.55 24.55
N PHE A 216 18.30 5.26 24.28
CA PHE A 216 17.19 6.19 24.41
C PHE A 216 16.18 5.63 25.40
N VAL A 217 15.80 6.41 26.40
CA VAL A 217 14.75 6.04 27.36
C VAL A 217 13.57 7.00 27.28
N THR A 218 12.36 6.45 27.25
CA THR A 218 11.12 7.19 27.44
C THR A 218 10.71 7.13 28.91
N HIS A 219 10.07 8.19 29.40
CA HIS A 219 9.78 8.35 30.82
C HIS A 219 8.44 9.07 31.04
N THR A 220 7.86 8.91 32.24
CA THR A 220 6.61 9.59 32.67
C THR A 220 6.87 10.84 33.49
#